data_AF-A0A7C2Q6H4-F1
#
_entry.id   AF-A0A7C2Q6H4-F1
#
_cell.length_a   1.000
_cell.length_b   1.000
_cell.length_c   1.000
_cell.angle_alpha   90.00
_cell.angle_beta   90.00
_cell.angle_gamma   90.00
#
_symmetry.space_group_name_H-M   'P 1'
#
loop_
_entity.id
_entity.type
_entity.pdbx_description
1 polymer ?
#
loop_
_entity_poly.entity_id
_entity_poly.type
_entity_poly.pdbx_seq_one_letter_code
_entity_poly.pdbx_strand_id
1 'polypeptide(L)'
;MFIHIGLTAALIIWPLGQSERRVEQIRDLLGKSDVVVVAVAEAYHPVIDLLKYRRERERRPLLDPARAERYMLGVVYRMTVREVVYRNPKRAEEAPLIGQPGEALLIYVPGRLADPREFGKAAFLPGGEYLVFLKRAELKREDFRSAVEHVSGAPMSQWRSFPDPRVLYYTPVRDPFAVLLLEGAWKDFLQQTRAVANAPKS
;
A
#
# COMPACT_ATOMS: atom_id res chain seq x y z
N MET A 1 -36.22 -6.49 -48.32
CA MET A 1 -36.80 -5.91 -47.10
C MET A 1 -35.99 -6.42 -45.93
N PHE A 2 -35.20 -5.54 -45.33
CA PHE A 2 -34.34 -5.78 -44.17
C PHE A 2 -35.17 -6.07 -42.92
N ILE A 3 -34.81 -7.05 -42.10
CA ILE A 3 -34.73 -6.89 -40.63
C ILE A 3 -33.59 -7.78 -40.09
N HIS A 4 -32.59 -7.11 -39.54
CA HIS A 4 -31.50 -7.65 -38.74
C HIS A 4 -31.99 -7.88 -37.30
N ILE A 5 -31.81 -9.08 -36.77
CA ILE A 5 -31.81 -9.36 -35.32
C ILE A 5 -30.62 -10.29 -35.14
N GLY A 6 -29.44 -9.80 -34.79
CA GLY A 6 -29.16 -9.22 -33.48
C GLY A 6 -28.23 -10.19 -32.76
N LEU A 7 -27.11 -10.52 -33.41
CA LEU A 7 -26.09 -11.40 -32.86
C LEU A 7 -25.28 -10.61 -31.82
N THR A 8 -25.78 -10.58 -30.58
CA THR A 8 -25.00 -10.17 -29.40
C THR A 8 -24.06 -11.31 -29.01
N ALA A 9 -23.07 -11.57 -29.87
CA ALA A 9 -22.00 -12.50 -29.59
C ALA A 9 -20.67 -11.73 -29.56
N ALA A 10 -20.05 -11.70 -28.38
CA ALA A 10 -18.62 -11.59 -28.21
C ALA A 10 -17.97 -10.28 -28.70
N LEU A 11 -18.14 -9.20 -27.93
CA LEU A 11 -17.08 -8.21 -27.75
C LEU A 11 -15.95 -8.86 -26.92
N ILE A 12 -15.25 -9.82 -27.52
CA ILE A 12 -13.94 -10.28 -27.05
C ILE A 12 -12.96 -9.20 -27.50
N ILE A 13 -12.81 -8.17 -26.67
CA ILE A 13 -11.64 -7.31 -26.74
C ILE A 13 -10.53 -8.04 -25.98
N TRP A 14 -9.75 -8.87 -26.67
CA TRP A 14 -8.38 -9.17 -26.25
C TRP A 14 -7.51 -9.65 -27.41
N PRO A 15 -6.19 -9.32 -27.47
CA PRO A 15 -5.50 -8.22 -26.78
C PRO A 15 -4.82 -7.18 -27.68
N LEU A 16 -4.89 -5.93 -27.21
CA LEU A 16 -3.79 -4.97 -27.25
C LEU A 16 -2.46 -5.71 -27.06
N GLY A 17 -1.52 -5.57 -28.01
CA GLY A 17 -0.21 -6.21 -27.97
C GLY A 17 0.47 -6.07 -26.60
N GLN A 18 0.35 -7.10 -25.77
CA GLN A 18 1.00 -7.19 -24.48
C GLN A 18 2.44 -7.62 -24.75
N SER A 19 3.43 -6.87 -24.25
CA SER A 19 4.77 -7.43 -24.12
C SER A 19 4.66 -8.59 -23.12
N GLU A 20 4.95 -9.82 -23.53
CA GLU A 20 4.93 -11.02 -22.67
C GLU A 20 5.67 -10.78 -21.34
N ARG A 21 6.78 -10.04 -21.42
CA ARG A 21 7.57 -9.57 -20.27
C ARG A 21 6.76 -8.80 -19.23
N ARG A 22 5.80 -7.98 -19.63
CA ARG A 22 4.94 -7.21 -18.71
C ARG A 22 3.92 -8.11 -18.03
N VAL A 23 3.37 -9.09 -18.75
CA VAL A 23 2.46 -10.08 -18.17
C VAL A 23 3.19 -10.94 -17.14
N GLU A 24 4.39 -11.41 -17.46
CA GLU A 24 5.24 -12.14 -16.52
C GLU A 24 5.57 -11.31 -15.28
N GLN A 25 5.90 -10.03 -15.45
CA GLN A 25 6.14 -9.12 -14.33
C GLN A 25 4.90 -8.97 -13.42
N ILE A 26 3.71 -8.82 -14.01
CA ILE A 26 2.46 -8.76 -13.24
C ILE A 26 2.22 -10.09 -12.51
N ARG A 27 2.39 -11.24 -13.18
CA ARG A 27 2.26 -12.57 -12.55
C ARG A 27 3.21 -12.75 -11.38
N ASP A 28 4.47 -12.34 -11.51
CA ASP A 28 5.46 -12.38 -10.43
C ASP A 28 5.04 -11.51 -9.23
N LEU A 29 4.56 -10.29 -9.49
CA LEU A 29 4.02 -9.41 -8.45
C LEU A 29 2.78 -10.01 -7.76
N LEU A 30 1.84 -10.56 -8.52
CA LEU A 30 0.65 -11.24 -7.97
C LEU A 30 1.04 -12.44 -7.12
N GLY A 31 2.03 -13.24 -7.55
CA GLY A 31 2.51 -14.40 -6.81
C GLY A 31 3.16 -14.06 -5.46
N LYS A 32 3.69 -12.85 -5.32
CA LYS A 32 4.27 -12.32 -4.08
C LYS A 32 3.28 -11.55 -3.21
N SER A 33 2.15 -11.16 -3.78
CA SER A 33 1.12 -10.37 -3.10
C SER A 33 0.12 -11.28 -2.38
N ASP A 34 -0.36 -10.81 -1.24
CA ASP A 34 -1.54 -11.37 -0.57
C ASP A 34 -2.81 -10.71 -1.12
N VAL A 35 -2.73 -9.42 -1.40
CA VAL A 35 -3.83 -8.63 -1.97
C VAL A 35 -3.28 -7.55 -2.90
N VAL A 36 -4.03 -7.23 -3.95
CA VAL A 36 -3.79 -6.05 -4.79
C VAL A 36 -5.04 -5.19 -4.79
N VAL A 37 -4.87 -3.91 -4.52
CA VAL A 37 -5.98 -2.96 -4.40
C VAL A 37 -5.74 -1.71 -5.22
N VAL A 38 -6.83 -1.06 -5.60
CA VAL A 38 -6.84 0.38 -5.86
C VAL A 38 -7.27 1.06 -4.57
N ALA A 39 -6.48 1.99 -4.07
CA ALA A 39 -6.75 2.69 -2.81
C ALA A 39 -6.40 4.18 -2.89
N VAL A 40 -7.17 5.00 -2.18
CA VAL A 40 -6.93 6.44 -2.07
C VAL A 40 -6.21 6.72 -0.76
N ALA A 41 -5.07 7.41 -0.82
CA ALA A 41 -4.35 7.83 0.38
C ALA A 41 -5.14 8.90 1.13
N GLU A 42 -5.39 8.70 2.43
CA GLU A 42 -6.10 9.67 3.26
C GLU A 42 -5.11 10.52 4.05
N ALA A 43 -4.19 9.86 4.75
CA ALA A 43 -3.25 10.47 5.66
C ALA A 43 -2.04 9.57 5.89
N TYR A 44 -1.03 10.10 6.55
CA TYR A 44 0.11 9.33 7.03
C TYR A 44 0.49 9.73 8.45
N HIS A 45 1.06 8.77 9.17
CA HIS A 45 1.48 8.90 10.54
C HIS A 45 2.90 8.35 10.71
N PRO A 46 3.88 9.19 11.10
CA PRO A 46 5.23 8.72 11.44
C PRO A 46 5.19 7.73 12.60
N VAL A 47 5.98 6.65 12.51
CA VAL A 47 6.19 5.69 13.60
C VAL A 47 7.54 5.98 14.22
N ILE A 48 7.56 6.32 15.51
CA ILE A 48 8.76 6.81 16.22
C ILE A 48 9.12 5.87 17.36
N ASP A 49 10.41 5.60 17.56
CA ASP A 49 10.91 4.98 18.78
C ASP A 49 10.88 6.00 19.95
N LEU A 50 9.85 5.89 20.80
CA LEU A 50 9.60 6.81 21.89
C LEU A 50 10.74 6.82 22.92
N LEU A 51 11.36 5.67 23.18
CA LEU A 51 12.41 5.56 24.20
C LEU A 51 13.66 6.31 23.77
N LYS A 52 14.09 6.12 22.52
CA LYS A 52 15.22 6.86 21.95
C LYS A 52 14.94 8.36 21.89
N TYR A 53 13.72 8.74 21.47
CA TYR A 53 13.31 10.14 21.40
C TYR A 53 13.32 10.82 22.78
N ARG A 54 12.79 10.18 23.83
CA ARG A 54 12.78 10.72 25.20
C ARG A 54 14.18 10.91 25.78
N ARG A 55 15.07 9.92 25.63
CA ARG A 55 16.46 10.00 26.12
C ARG A 55 17.21 11.19 25.51
N GLU A 56 16.96 11.52 24.25
CA GLU A 56 17.56 12.71 23.64
C GLU A 56 16.95 14.00 24.19
N ARG A 57 15.61 14.08 24.42
CA ARG A 57 14.97 15.26 25.05
C ARG A 57 15.51 15.55 26.44
N GLU A 58 15.75 14.52 27.24
CA GLU A 58 16.33 14.66 28.58
C GLU A 58 17.76 15.21 28.52
N ARG A 59 18.54 14.80 27.51
CA ARG A 59 19.91 15.29 27.28
C ARG A 59 19.94 16.68 26.64
N ARG A 60 18.93 17.01 25.83
CA ARG A 60 18.81 18.26 25.04
C ARG A 60 17.33 18.69 24.99
N PRO A 61 16.88 19.56 25.91
CA PRO A 61 15.47 19.93 26.04
C PRO A 61 14.88 20.64 24.82
N LEU A 62 15.72 21.36 24.07
CA LEU A 62 15.40 22.04 22.81
C LEU A 62 15.62 21.06 21.64
N LEU A 63 14.73 20.09 21.51
CA LEU A 63 14.73 19.22 20.35
C LEU A 63 13.97 19.90 19.21
N ASP A 64 14.70 20.20 18.13
CA ASP A 64 14.14 20.58 16.85
C ASP A 64 13.21 19.45 16.34
N PRO A 65 11.92 19.71 16.07
CA PRO A 65 10.99 18.74 15.49
C PRO A 65 11.54 18.04 14.23
N ALA A 66 12.40 18.70 13.45
CA ALA A 66 13.05 18.11 12.29
C ALA A 66 14.01 16.95 12.64
N ARG A 67 14.44 16.82 13.91
CA ARG A 67 15.26 15.70 14.38
C ARG A 67 14.45 14.45 14.71
N ALA A 68 13.12 14.53 14.79
CA ALA A 68 12.26 13.37 15.04
C ALA A 68 12.44 12.28 13.97
N GLU A 69 12.80 12.67 12.74
CA GLU A 69 13.14 11.77 11.64
C GLU A 69 14.27 10.79 11.93
N ARG A 70 15.19 11.13 12.85
CA ARG A 70 16.29 10.23 13.25
C ARG A 70 15.82 9.04 14.07
N TYR A 71 14.64 9.15 14.66
CA TYR A 71 14.03 8.14 15.52
C TYR A 71 12.82 7.49 14.85
N MET A 72 12.52 7.87 13.60
CA MET A 72 11.48 7.22 12.82
C MET A 72 11.90 5.80 12.46
N LEU A 73 11.04 4.86 12.82
CA LEU A 73 11.12 3.47 12.40
C LEU A 73 10.46 3.28 11.03
N GLY A 74 9.43 4.07 10.74
CA GLY A 74 8.62 3.93 9.53
C GLY A 74 7.55 4.99 9.43
N VAL A 75 6.67 4.80 8.46
CA VAL A 75 5.45 5.58 8.26
C VAL A 75 4.29 4.61 8.04
N VAL A 76 3.17 4.87 8.71
CA VAL A 76 1.89 4.24 8.38
C VAL A 76 1.11 5.18 7.49
N TYR A 77 0.73 4.68 6.32
CA TYR A 77 -0.22 5.31 5.43
C TYR A 77 -1.59 4.70 5.69
N ARG A 78 -2.55 5.57 5.97
CA ARG A 78 -3.97 5.21 6.01
C ARG A 78 -4.55 5.49 4.64
N MET A 79 -5.11 4.45 4.03
CA MET A 79 -5.74 4.52 2.73
C MET A 79 -7.16 3.97 2.81
N THR A 80 -8.04 4.42 1.93
CA THR A 80 -9.37 3.83 1.74
C THR A 80 -9.38 3.00 0.47
N VAL A 81 -9.77 1.74 0.60
CA VAL A 81 -9.85 0.82 -0.54
C VAL A 81 -10.99 1.24 -1.45
N ARG A 82 -10.70 1.39 -2.75
CA ARG A 82 -11.68 1.64 -3.80
C ARG A 82 -12.08 0.35 -4.50
N GLU A 83 -11.11 -0.53 -4.70
CA GLU A 83 -11.29 -1.78 -5.42
C GLU A 83 -10.28 -2.82 -4.92
N VAL A 84 -10.71 -4.07 -4.85
CA VAL A 84 -9.82 -5.21 -4.68
C VAL A 84 -9.66 -5.89 -6.04
N VAL A 85 -8.45 -5.78 -6.61
CA VAL A 85 -8.12 -6.30 -7.95
C VAL A 85 -7.77 -7.79 -7.88
N TYR A 86 -7.09 -8.20 -6.82
CA TYR A 86 -6.63 -9.57 -6.66
C TYR A 86 -6.57 -9.95 -5.18
N ARG A 87 -6.90 -11.21 -4.89
CA ARG A 87 -6.65 -11.87 -3.62
C ARG A 87 -5.93 -13.19 -3.86
N ASN A 88 -4.88 -13.43 -3.09
CA ASN A 88 -4.17 -14.69 -3.15
C ASN A 88 -4.98 -15.79 -2.46
N PRO A 89 -5.49 -16.79 -3.20
CA PRO A 89 -6.35 -17.81 -2.61
C PRO A 89 -5.63 -18.69 -1.60
N LYS A 90 -4.30 -18.82 -1.68
CA LYS A 90 -3.51 -19.65 -0.75
C LYS A 90 -3.33 -19.00 0.62
N ARG A 91 -3.57 -17.69 0.73
CA ARG A 91 -3.32 -16.89 1.94
C ARG A 91 -4.59 -16.19 2.44
N ALA A 92 -5.73 -16.49 1.81
CA ALA A 92 -7.01 -15.85 2.11
C ALA A 92 -7.62 -16.28 3.46
N GLU A 93 -7.15 -17.38 4.04
CA GLU A 93 -7.74 -17.96 5.26
C GLU A 93 -7.02 -17.53 6.56
N GLU A 94 -5.88 -16.83 6.47
CA GLU A 94 -4.98 -16.61 7.62
C GLU A 94 -5.23 -15.32 8.42
N ALA A 95 -6.19 -14.47 8.04
CA ALA A 95 -6.59 -13.27 8.81
C ALA A 95 -7.84 -12.57 8.25
N PRO A 96 -8.44 -11.62 9.01
CA PRO A 96 -9.38 -10.64 8.45
C PRO A 96 -8.66 -9.82 7.38
N LEU A 97 -8.80 -10.24 6.13
CA LEU A 97 -8.35 -9.50 4.97
C LEU A 97 -9.29 -8.33 4.74
N ILE A 98 -8.72 -7.22 4.28
CA ILE A 98 -9.48 -6.06 3.89
C ILE A 98 -10.48 -6.50 2.83
N GLY A 99 -11.74 -6.46 3.23
CA GLY A 99 -12.83 -7.26 2.70
C GLY A 99 -13.58 -6.53 1.60
N GLN A 100 -13.66 -5.21 1.70
CA GLN A 100 -14.60 -4.44 0.89
C GLN A 100 -14.07 -3.05 0.51
N PRO A 101 -14.49 -2.52 -0.65
CA PRO A 101 -14.41 -1.09 -0.92
C PRO A 101 -14.97 -0.26 0.24
N GLY A 102 -14.31 0.85 0.57
CA GLY A 102 -14.64 1.72 1.69
C GLY A 102 -13.93 1.37 3.00
N GLU A 103 -13.32 0.19 3.11
CA GLU A 103 -12.54 -0.17 4.30
C GLU A 103 -11.20 0.57 4.36
N ALA A 104 -10.76 0.86 5.58
CA ALA A 104 -9.46 1.43 5.85
C ALA A 104 -8.37 0.37 5.73
N LEU A 105 -7.39 0.65 4.88
CA LEU A 105 -6.15 -0.10 4.68
C LEU A 105 -5.01 0.65 5.36
N LEU A 106 -4.27 -0.04 6.22
CA LEU A 106 -3.07 0.49 6.86
C LEU A 106 -1.83 -0.11 6.20
N ILE A 107 -1.02 0.73 5.55
CA ILE A 107 0.23 0.33 4.90
C ILE A 107 1.39 0.87 5.72
N TYR A 108 2.25 -0.03 6.19
CA TYR A 108 3.52 0.34 6.81
C TYR A 108 4.64 0.36 5.77
N VAL A 109 5.41 1.45 5.73
CA VAL A 109 6.65 1.58 4.95
C VAL A 109 7.81 1.85 5.91
N PRO A 110 8.88 1.03 5.91
CA PRO A 110 10.01 1.23 6.81
C PRO A 110 10.84 2.46 6.45
N GLY A 111 11.43 3.10 7.47
CA GLY A 111 12.31 4.24 7.32
C GLY A 111 11.63 5.61 7.41
N ARG A 112 12.29 6.64 6.90
CA ARG A 112 11.79 8.02 6.93
C ARG A 112 10.68 8.22 5.90
N LEU A 113 9.85 9.23 6.15
CA LEU A 113 8.92 9.71 5.13
C LEU A 113 9.70 10.04 3.87
N ALA A 114 9.35 9.39 2.76
CA ALA A 114 9.96 9.66 1.48
C ALA A 114 9.53 11.03 0.99
N ASP A 115 10.50 11.86 0.57
CA ASP A 115 10.18 13.00 -0.28
C ASP A 115 9.52 12.45 -1.56
N PRO A 116 8.44 13.06 -2.07
CA PRO A 116 7.86 12.66 -3.36
C PRO A 116 8.85 12.63 -4.53
N ARG A 117 10.01 13.29 -4.39
CA ARG A 117 11.13 13.32 -5.34
C ARG A 117 12.17 12.22 -5.10
N GLU A 118 12.14 11.52 -3.96
CA GLU A 118 13.02 10.39 -3.69
C GLU A 118 12.63 9.20 -4.57
N PHE A 119 13.45 8.92 -5.59
CA PHE A 119 13.26 7.78 -6.47
C PHE A 119 13.35 6.45 -5.70
N GLY A 120 12.36 5.58 -5.89
CA GLY A 120 12.36 4.23 -5.34
C GLY A 120 11.89 4.11 -3.89
N LYS A 121 11.25 5.16 -3.35
CA LYS A 121 10.43 5.06 -2.15
C LYS A 121 8.97 5.39 -2.41
N ALA A 122 8.05 4.64 -1.80
CA ALA A 122 6.62 4.85 -1.93
C ALA A 122 6.19 6.03 -1.05
N ALA A 123 6.07 7.21 -1.67
CA ALA A 123 5.48 8.39 -1.06
C ALA A 123 3.99 8.47 -1.45
N PHE A 124 3.10 7.98 -0.59
CA PHE A 124 1.66 8.13 -0.81
C PHE A 124 1.20 9.53 -0.37
N LEU A 125 0.97 10.40 -1.34
CA LEU A 125 0.38 11.72 -1.13
C LEU A 125 -1.11 11.62 -0.85
N PRO A 126 -1.64 12.29 0.21
CA PRO A 126 -3.08 12.38 0.47
C PRO A 126 -3.87 12.83 -0.76
N GLY A 127 -5.03 12.20 -0.99
CA GLY A 127 -5.88 12.40 -2.16
C GLY A 127 -5.43 11.65 -3.42
N GLY A 128 -4.22 11.09 -3.45
CA GLY A 128 -3.76 10.27 -4.57
C GLY A 128 -4.43 8.90 -4.60
N GLU A 129 -4.77 8.43 -5.80
CA GLU A 129 -5.28 7.08 -6.04
C GLU A 129 -4.16 6.19 -6.58
N TYR A 130 -3.96 5.02 -5.95
CA TYR A 130 -2.84 4.13 -6.24
C TYR A 130 -3.29 2.70 -6.49
N LEU A 131 -2.68 2.04 -7.48
CA LEU A 131 -2.65 0.58 -7.55
C LEU A 131 -1.51 0.08 -6.66
N VAL A 132 -1.81 -0.75 -5.66
CA VAL A 132 -0.83 -1.19 -4.67
C VAL A 132 -0.81 -2.71 -4.55
N PHE A 133 0.38 -3.29 -4.70
CA PHE A 133 0.65 -4.71 -4.48
C PHE A 133 1.11 -4.93 -3.05
N LEU A 134 0.36 -5.69 -2.27
CA LEU A 134 0.50 -5.74 -0.83
C LEU A 134 0.74 -7.17 -0.35
N LYS A 135 1.63 -7.29 0.62
CA LYS A 135 1.75 -8.48 1.47
C LYS A 135 1.59 -8.07 2.92
N ARG A 136 1.27 -9.02 3.78
CA ARG A 136 1.18 -8.79 5.22
C ARG A 136 2.52 -8.33 5.76
N ALA A 137 2.49 -7.38 6.70
CA ALA A 137 3.70 -6.89 7.32
C ALA A 137 4.27 -7.96 8.27
N GLU A 138 5.50 -8.42 8.01
CA GLU A 138 6.24 -9.39 8.83
C GLU A 138 7.10 -8.71 9.91
N LEU A 139 6.55 -7.68 10.55
CA LEU A 139 7.26 -6.93 11.57
C LEU A 139 7.35 -7.74 12.88
N LYS A 140 8.51 -7.71 13.53
CA LYS A 140 8.73 -8.38 14.83
C LYS A 140 8.29 -7.45 15.95
N ARG A 141 7.39 -7.92 16.82
CA ARG A 141 6.85 -7.11 17.92
C ARG A 141 7.94 -6.52 18.81
N GLU A 142 9.06 -7.23 18.96
CA GLU A 142 10.23 -6.83 19.74
C GLU A 142 10.82 -5.50 19.25
N ASP A 143 10.86 -5.31 17.94
CA ASP A 143 11.47 -4.13 17.31
C ASP A 143 10.63 -2.86 17.51
N PHE A 144 9.34 -3.02 17.87
CA PHE A 144 8.36 -1.95 17.99
C PHE A 144 7.82 -1.77 19.42
N ARG A 145 8.45 -2.38 20.44
CA ARG A 145 7.97 -2.31 21.84
C ARG A 145 7.83 -0.89 22.40
N SER A 146 8.69 0.02 21.97
CA SER A 146 8.64 1.45 22.32
C SER A 146 8.11 2.33 21.19
N ALA A 147 7.59 1.73 20.12
CA ALA A 147 7.12 2.48 18.98
C ALA A 147 5.78 3.15 19.27
N VAL A 148 5.64 4.38 18.79
CA VAL A 148 4.40 5.15 18.86
C VAL A 148 4.06 5.72 17.50
N GLU A 149 2.77 5.72 17.20
CA GLU A 149 2.23 6.40 16.05
C GLU A 149 2.05 7.89 16.40
N HIS A 150 2.80 8.73 15.70
CA HIS A 150 2.79 10.18 15.85
C HIS A 150 1.73 10.79 14.94
N VAL A 151 0.81 11.54 15.55
CA VAL A 151 -0.11 12.41 14.82
C VAL A 151 0.53 13.79 14.74
N SER A 152 0.84 14.25 13.53
CA SER A 152 1.51 15.54 13.33
C SER A 152 0.73 16.68 13.98
N GLY A 153 1.41 17.50 14.79
CA GLY A 153 0.81 18.60 15.53
C GLY A 153 0.06 18.21 16.83
N ALA A 154 -0.10 16.91 17.12
CA ALA A 154 -0.74 16.46 18.35
C ALA A 154 0.26 16.40 19.53
N PRO A 155 -0.15 16.77 20.75
CA PRO A 155 0.68 16.62 21.94
C PRO A 155 0.99 15.13 22.19
N MET A 156 2.15 14.86 22.82
CA MET A 156 2.59 13.48 23.12
C MET A 156 1.59 12.64 23.92
N SER A 157 0.70 13.28 24.69
CA SER A 157 -0.39 12.62 25.41
C SER A 157 -1.41 11.93 24.50
N GLN A 158 -1.48 12.32 23.22
CA GLN A 158 -2.39 11.75 22.22
C GLN A 158 -1.72 10.67 21.35
N TRP A 159 -0.42 10.45 21.51
CA TRP A 159 0.31 9.46 20.72
C TRP A 159 -0.07 8.05 21.18
N ARG A 160 -0.37 7.18 20.23
CA ARG A 160 -0.81 5.81 20.51
C ARG A 160 0.36 4.85 20.40
N SER A 161 0.37 3.83 21.25
CA SER A 161 1.33 2.73 21.10
C SER A 161 1.12 2.07 19.76
N PHE A 162 2.21 1.80 19.05
CA PHE A 162 2.14 1.10 17.77
C PHE A 162 1.66 -0.34 18.01
N PRO A 163 0.48 -0.72 17.51
CA PRO A 163 -0.11 -2.04 17.77
C PRO A 163 0.71 -3.15 17.11
N ASP A 164 0.47 -4.41 17.51
CA ASP A 164 1.17 -5.55 16.91
C ASP A 164 0.99 -5.54 15.39
N PRO A 165 2.08 -5.35 14.64
CA PRO A 165 1.94 -5.02 13.25
C PRO A 165 1.45 -6.18 12.36
N ARG A 166 1.61 -7.42 12.84
CA ARG A 166 1.19 -8.61 12.10
C ARG A 166 -0.33 -8.69 11.97
N VAL A 167 -1.08 -8.00 12.83
CA VAL A 167 -2.54 -8.10 12.83
C VAL A 167 -3.17 -7.08 11.88
N LEU A 168 -2.55 -5.91 11.71
CA LEU A 168 -3.22 -4.73 11.17
C LEU A 168 -2.60 -4.17 9.88
N TYR A 169 -1.30 -4.37 9.64
CA TYR A 169 -0.61 -3.66 8.55
C TYR A 169 -0.23 -4.56 7.39
N TYR A 170 -0.30 -3.97 6.21
CA TYR A 170 0.33 -4.47 5.00
C TYR A 170 1.62 -3.71 4.72
N THR A 171 2.51 -4.30 3.94
CA THR A 171 3.67 -3.63 3.34
C THR A 171 3.57 -3.79 1.82
N PRO A 172 4.06 -2.81 1.03
CA PRO A 172 4.21 -3.01 -0.39
C PRO A 172 5.13 -4.21 -0.66
N VAL A 173 4.77 -5.05 -1.63
CA VAL A 173 5.60 -6.20 -2.04
C VAL A 173 6.98 -5.76 -2.49
N ARG A 174 7.05 -4.59 -3.12
CA ARG A 174 8.29 -3.95 -3.51
C ARG A 174 8.05 -2.46 -3.67
N ASP A 175 9.05 -1.67 -3.36
CA ASP A 175 9.08 -0.25 -3.66
C ASP A 175 9.73 -0.04 -5.04
N PRO A 176 9.15 0.71 -6.00
CA PRO A 176 7.94 1.54 -5.97
C PRO A 176 6.72 0.91 -6.64
N PHE A 177 6.35 -0.34 -6.31
CA PHE A 177 5.22 -1.01 -6.98
C PHE A 177 3.86 -0.56 -6.43
N ALA A 178 3.82 0.62 -5.82
CA ALA A 178 2.65 1.45 -5.64
C ALA A 178 2.62 2.48 -6.79
N VAL A 179 1.62 2.39 -7.65
CA VAL A 179 1.53 3.19 -8.86
C VAL A 179 0.47 4.25 -8.71
N LEU A 180 0.87 5.53 -8.76
CA LEU A 180 -0.04 6.68 -8.77
C LEU A 180 -0.78 6.79 -10.11
N LEU A 181 -2.11 6.74 -10.09
CA LEU A 181 -2.96 6.68 -11.28
C LEU A 181 -3.25 8.09 -11.85
N LEU A 182 -2.24 8.79 -12.38
CA LEU A 182 -2.37 10.15 -12.97
C LEU A 182 -2.56 10.18 -14.50
N GLU A 183 -3.25 9.18 -15.06
CA GLU A 183 -3.66 9.01 -16.48
C GLU A 183 -2.67 8.39 -17.48
N GLY A 184 -3.27 7.75 -18.51
CA GLY A 184 -2.60 7.06 -19.63
C GLY A 184 -2.03 5.69 -19.30
N ALA A 185 -0.70 5.61 -19.18
CA ALA A 185 0.04 4.35 -19.07
C ALA A 185 -0.30 3.53 -17.82
N TRP A 186 -0.73 4.18 -16.74
CA TRP A 186 -1.07 3.51 -15.49
C TRP A 186 -2.49 2.94 -15.47
N LYS A 187 -3.43 3.55 -16.22
CA LYS A 187 -4.75 2.97 -16.45
C LYS A 187 -4.62 1.66 -17.25
N ASP A 188 -3.74 1.64 -18.25
CA ASP A 188 -3.44 0.41 -19.01
C ASP A 188 -2.82 -0.67 -18.12
N PHE A 189 -1.88 -0.29 -17.24
CA PHE A 189 -1.28 -1.22 -16.30
C PHE A 189 -2.30 -1.79 -15.31
N LEU A 190 -3.25 -0.99 -14.83
CA LEU A 190 -4.37 -1.46 -14.01
C LEU A 190 -5.25 -2.46 -14.77
N GLN A 191 -5.65 -2.14 -16.01
CA GLN A 191 -6.46 -3.06 -16.83
C GLN A 191 -5.72 -4.37 -17.11
N GLN A 192 -4.42 -4.30 -17.39
CA GLN A 192 -3.57 -5.48 -17.55
C GLN A 192 -3.45 -6.28 -16.25
N THR A 193 -3.36 -5.61 -15.10
CA THR A 193 -3.33 -6.29 -13.80
C THR A 193 -4.64 -7.04 -13.55
N ARG A 194 -5.79 -6.42 -13.84
CA ARG A 194 -7.11 -7.10 -13.79
C ARG A 194 -7.18 -8.29 -14.75
N ALA A 195 -6.66 -8.13 -15.97
CA ALA A 195 -6.60 -9.18 -16.98
C ALA A 195 -5.89 -10.43 -16.45
N VAL A 196 -4.69 -10.22 -15.92
CA VAL A 196 -3.82 -11.30 -15.45
C VAL A 196 -4.35 -11.92 -14.16
N ALA A 197 -4.92 -11.10 -13.27
CA ALA A 197 -5.53 -11.57 -12.02
C ALA A 197 -6.75 -12.47 -12.25
N ASN A 198 -7.53 -12.19 -13.30
CA ASN A 198 -8.75 -12.94 -13.65
C ASN A 198 -8.51 -14.06 -14.68
N ALA A 199 -7.30 -14.19 -15.21
CA ALA A 199 -7.00 -15.25 -16.18
C ALA A 199 -7.12 -16.63 -15.52
N PRO A 200 -7.71 -17.63 -16.20
CA PRO A 200 -7.75 -18.99 -15.69
C PRO A 200 -6.32 -19.50 -15.45
N LYS A 201 -6.11 -20.12 -14.30
CA LYS A 201 -4.81 -20.73 -13.95
C LYS A 201 -4.52 -21.84 -14.96
N SER A 202 -3.43 -21.69 -15.71
CA SER A 202 -2.90 -22.72 -16.62
C SER A 202 -2.31 -23.87 -15.82
#